data_AF-A0A8B6XWN4-F1
#
_entry.id   AF-A0A8B6XWN4-F1
#
_cell.length_a   1.000
_cell.length_b   1.000
_cell.length_c   1.000
_cell.angle_alpha   90.00
_cell.angle_beta   90.00
_cell.angle_gamma   90.00
#
_symmetry.space_group_name_H-M   'P 1'
#
loop_
_entity.id
_entity.type
_entity.pdbx_description
1 polymer ?
#
loop_
_entity_poly.entity_id
_entity_poly.type
_entity_poly.pdbx_seq_one_letter_code
_entity_poly.pdbx_strand_id
1 'polypeptide(L)'
;MARFLKSYNMTSSKSLVFPSTKEELEFRRKTNFNLKMCHGIQRYGQSIMRKVVIHFVGALQEGYPTGKDAQMFWKMVKIYGTNWKLIGSLLKRTPQSLYHFYIHEKNKKNKNFQKKSWFNAETEMLIKLVDESFKRGDKIRWNKISEQIVSRSPMQCRQKWWWIKKQILDNSTSLCSNENAEVIKQLYSQSKF
;
A
#
# COMPACT_ATOMS: atom_id res chain seq x y z
N MET A 1 -22.70 -8.03 11.15
CA MET A 1 -23.48 -8.02 9.88
C MET A 1 -24.82 -8.74 10.00
N ALA A 2 -24.90 -10.05 10.30
CA ALA A 2 -26.18 -10.78 10.34
C ALA A 2 -27.21 -10.20 11.33
N ARG A 3 -26.77 -9.74 12.52
CA ARG A 3 -27.62 -9.02 13.49
C ARG A 3 -28.19 -7.71 12.94
N PHE A 4 -27.41 -6.96 12.18
CA PHE A 4 -27.86 -5.73 11.54
C PHE A 4 -28.90 -6.02 10.45
N LEU A 5 -28.64 -7.00 9.58
CA LEU A 5 -29.61 -7.40 8.55
C LEU A 5 -30.94 -7.86 9.20
N LYS A 6 -30.85 -8.63 10.29
CA LYS A 6 -32.02 -9.08 11.05
C LYS A 6 -32.78 -7.92 11.72
N SER A 7 -32.11 -6.91 12.26
CA SER A 7 -32.78 -5.76 12.88
C SER A 7 -33.51 -4.85 11.89
N TYR A 8 -33.16 -4.94 10.60
CA TYR A 8 -33.77 -4.15 9.52
C TYR A 8 -34.59 -5.01 8.55
N ASN A 9 -34.99 -6.24 8.92
CA ASN A 9 -35.76 -7.17 8.09
C ASN A 9 -35.18 -7.42 6.68
N MET A 10 -33.85 -7.42 6.57
CA MET A 10 -33.16 -7.70 5.32
C MET A 10 -32.74 -9.17 5.25
N THR A 11 -33.17 -9.87 4.19
CA THR A 11 -32.84 -11.29 3.94
C THR A 11 -31.49 -11.50 3.27
N SER A 12 -31.00 -10.52 2.52
CA SER A 12 -29.74 -10.63 1.77
C SER A 12 -28.88 -9.40 1.96
N SER A 13 -27.56 -9.60 2.03
CA SER A 13 -26.59 -8.50 2.03
C SER A 13 -26.49 -7.81 0.67
N LYS A 14 -26.93 -8.47 -0.42
CA LYS A 14 -26.85 -7.92 -1.79
C LYS A 14 -27.86 -6.80 -2.07
N SER A 15 -28.94 -6.71 -1.30
CA SER A 15 -29.92 -5.62 -1.40
C SER A 15 -29.53 -4.37 -0.60
N LEU A 16 -28.34 -4.39 0.02
CA LEU A 16 -27.88 -3.31 0.87
C LEU A 16 -27.26 -2.21 0.02
N VAL A 17 -28.03 -1.13 -0.17
CA VAL A 17 -27.53 0.08 -0.82
C VAL A 17 -26.61 0.81 0.15
N PHE A 18 -25.38 1.02 -0.29
CA PHE A 18 -24.38 1.67 0.53
C PHE A 18 -24.42 3.19 0.33
N PRO A 19 -24.69 3.97 1.38
CA PRO A 19 -24.84 5.40 1.22
C PRO A 19 -23.49 6.04 0.82
N SER A 20 -23.44 6.57 -0.40
CA SER A 20 -22.27 7.09 -1.12
C SER A 20 -22.46 8.51 -1.69
N THR A 21 -23.69 8.99 -1.88
CA THR A 21 -23.98 10.39 -2.23
C THR A 21 -23.80 11.34 -1.05
N LYS A 22 -23.90 12.65 -1.30
CA LYS A 22 -23.68 13.67 -0.27
C LYS A 22 -24.77 13.62 0.82
N GLU A 23 -26.04 13.44 0.45
CA GLU A 23 -27.14 13.27 1.41
C GLU A 23 -27.00 11.94 2.18
N GLU A 24 -26.59 10.90 1.49
CA GLU A 24 -26.35 9.57 2.02
C GLU A 24 -25.22 9.52 3.05
N LEU A 25 -24.16 10.32 2.86
CA LEU A 25 -23.08 10.49 3.85
C LEU A 25 -23.59 11.18 5.12
N GLU A 26 -24.53 12.11 4.99
CA GLU A 26 -25.15 12.78 6.14
C GLU A 26 -26.03 11.81 6.93
N PHE A 27 -26.80 10.96 6.23
CA PHE A 27 -27.52 9.84 6.83
C PHE A 27 -26.59 8.91 7.62
N ARG A 28 -25.41 8.56 7.07
CA ARG A 28 -24.43 7.70 7.75
C ARG A 28 -23.92 8.29 9.06
N ARG A 29 -23.76 9.62 9.11
CA ARG A 29 -23.37 10.34 10.32
C ARG A 29 -24.52 10.33 11.34
N LYS A 30 -25.73 10.73 10.93
CA LYS A 30 -26.90 10.84 11.83
C LYS A 30 -27.33 9.52 12.45
N THR A 31 -27.26 8.41 11.70
CA THR A 31 -27.79 7.11 12.15
C THR A 31 -26.76 6.21 12.84
N ASN A 32 -25.50 6.65 12.94
CA ASN A 32 -24.37 5.81 13.36
C ASN A 32 -24.28 4.50 12.57
N PHE A 33 -24.67 4.54 11.28
CA PHE A 33 -24.77 3.38 10.41
C PHE A 33 -23.50 2.51 10.43
N ASN A 34 -22.33 3.14 10.33
CA ASN A 34 -21.05 2.42 10.35
C ASN A 34 -20.84 1.63 11.66
N LEU A 35 -21.18 2.22 12.82
CA LEU A 35 -21.02 1.56 14.13
C LEU A 35 -21.99 0.39 14.28
N LYS A 36 -23.25 0.58 13.86
CA LYS A 36 -24.27 -0.47 13.88
C LYS A 36 -23.90 -1.64 12.96
N MET A 37 -23.37 -1.34 11.77
CA MET A 37 -22.88 -2.35 10.81
C MET A 37 -21.70 -3.15 11.35
N CYS A 38 -20.80 -2.49 12.07
CA CYS A 38 -19.59 -3.09 12.64
C CYS A 38 -19.84 -3.80 13.98
N HIS A 39 -21.03 -3.66 14.57
CA HIS A 39 -21.33 -4.22 15.88
C HIS A 39 -21.13 -5.74 15.91
N GLY A 40 -20.35 -6.22 16.89
CA GLY A 40 -19.99 -7.63 17.05
C GLY A 40 -18.84 -8.12 16.16
N ILE A 41 -18.17 -7.25 15.40
CA ILE A 41 -16.98 -7.60 14.62
C ILE A 41 -15.73 -7.10 15.37
N GLN A 42 -14.81 -8.01 15.70
CA GLN A 42 -13.53 -7.69 16.37
C GLN A 42 -12.51 -7.08 15.39
N ARG A 43 -12.88 -5.99 14.71
CA ARG A 43 -12.02 -5.23 13.81
C ARG A 43 -12.37 -3.75 13.92
N TYR A 44 -11.40 -2.89 13.59
CA TYR A 44 -11.64 -1.45 13.55
C TYR A 44 -12.72 -1.08 12.52
N GLY A 45 -13.71 -0.28 12.92
CA GLY A 45 -14.89 0.03 12.11
C GLY A 45 -14.55 0.57 10.73
N GLN A 46 -13.56 1.46 10.60
CA GLN A 46 -13.14 1.99 9.30
C GLN A 46 -12.62 0.92 8.34
N SER A 47 -11.92 -0.10 8.86
CA SER A 47 -11.40 -1.21 8.06
C SER A 47 -12.53 -2.05 7.48
N ILE A 48 -13.57 -2.31 8.30
CA ILE A 48 -14.79 -3.00 7.89
C ILE A 48 -15.49 -2.17 6.82
N MET A 49 -15.76 -0.88 7.08
CA MET A 49 -16.47 -0.02 6.12
C MET A 49 -15.73 0.10 4.79
N ARG A 50 -14.40 0.20 4.79
CA ARG A 50 -13.61 0.24 3.56
C ARG A 50 -13.79 -1.03 2.73
N LYS A 51 -13.77 -2.21 3.37
CA LYS A 51 -14.01 -3.49 2.69
C LYS A 51 -15.45 -3.59 2.17
N VAL A 52 -16.42 -3.17 2.98
CA VAL A 52 -17.83 -3.22 2.62
C VAL A 52 -18.11 -2.32 1.41
N VAL A 53 -17.56 -1.10 1.37
CA VAL A 53 -17.66 -0.23 0.19
C VAL A 53 -17.04 -0.90 -1.05
N ILE A 54 -15.85 -1.50 -0.93
CA ILE A 54 -15.19 -2.21 -2.05
C ILE A 54 -16.04 -3.39 -2.56
N HIS A 55 -16.67 -4.15 -1.67
CA HIS A 55 -17.43 -5.35 -2.04
C HIS A 55 -18.85 -5.07 -2.52
N PHE A 56 -19.57 -4.12 -1.91
CA PHE A 56 -21.00 -3.92 -2.15
C PHE A 56 -21.33 -2.81 -3.13
N VAL A 57 -20.46 -1.80 -3.29
CA VAL A 57 -20.72 -0.73 -4.26
C VAL A 57 -20.49 -1.22 -5.70
N GLY A 58 -19.85 -2.39 -5.90
CA GLY A 58 -19.66 -3.04 -7.22
C GLY A 58 -18.77 -2.27 -8.20
N ALA A 59 -18.61 -0.97 -8.01
CA ALA A 59 -17.96 -0.01 -8.89
C ALA A 59 -16.43 -0.08 -8.85
N LEU A 60 -15.84 -1.14 -8.32
CA LEU A 60 -14.39 -1.20 -8.03
C LEU A 60 -13.76 -2.58 -8.27
N GLN A 61 -14.51 -3.58 -8.71
CA GLN A 61 -14.03 -4.96 -8.92
C GLN A 61 -13.72 -5.29 -10.38
N GLU A 62 -13.11 -4.36 -11.11
CA GLU A 62 -12.48 -4.76 -12.36
C GLU A 62 -11.04 -5.19 -12.08
N GLY A 63 -10.68 -6.40 -12.56
CA GLY A 63 -9.32 -6.95 -12.51
C GLY A 63 -8.31 -6.05 -13.22
N TYR A 64 -7.08 -6.51 -13.41
CA TYR A 64 -6.00 -5.70 -13.99
C TYR A 64 -6.46 -4.93 -15.27
N PRO A 65 -6.23 -3.61 -15.40
CA PRO A 65 -6.62 -2.87 -16.60
C PRO A 65 -5.96 -3.46 -17.85
N THR A 66 -6.75 -3.91 -18.83
CA THR A 66 -6.26 -4.54 -20.06
C THR A 66 -6.89 -3.92 -21.30
N GLY A 67 -6.20 -4.03 -22.44
CA GLY A 67 -6.72 -3.62 -23.75
C GLY A 67 -7.18 -2.16 -23.82
N LYS A 68 -8.49 -1.95 -24.01
CA LYS A 68 -9.13 -0.63 -24.15
C LYS A 68 -9.05 0.20 -22.87
N ASP A 69 -9.18 -0.43 -21.70
CA ASP A 69 -9.12 0.25 -20.40
C ASP A 69 -7.74 0.85 -20.14
N ALA A 70 -6.69 0.11 -20.50
CA ALA A 70 -5.32 0.59 -20.38
C ALA A 70 -5.07 1.80 -21.30
N GLN A 71 -5.64 1.80 -22.52
CA GLN A 71 -5.53 2.94 -23.43
C GLN A 71 -6.28 4.17 -22.89
N MET A 72 -7.51 3.99 -22.38
CA MET A 72 -8.25 5.06 -21.74
C MET A 72 -7.51 5.60 -20.51
N PHE A 73 -6.93 4.73 -19.69
CA PHE A 73 -6.10 5.13 -18.55
C PHE A 73 -4.96 6.05 -18.96
N TRP A 74 -4.16 5.68 -19.98
CA TRP A 74 -3.04 6.52 -20.42
C TRP A 74 -3.50 7.84 -21.03
N LYS A 75 -4.64 7.87 -21.74
CA LYS A 75 -5.25 9.12 -22.21
C LYS A 75 -5.64 10.03 -21.03
N MET A 76 -6.29 9.47 -20.01
CA MET A 76 -6.70 10.22 -18.82
C MET A 76 -5.49 10.73 -18.02
N VAL A 77 -4.43 9.94 -17.89
CA VAL A 77 -3.17 10.38 -17.25
C VAL A 77 -2.51 11.52 -18.03
N LYS A 78 -2.59 11.51 -19.36
CA LYS A 78 -2.05 12.61 -20.20
C LYS A 78 -2.83 13.91 -20.01
N ILE A 79 -4.14 13.84 -19.80
CA ILE A 79 -5.01 15.01 -19.65
C ILE A 79 -5.00 15.55 -18.21
N TYR A 80 -5.19 14.67 -17.22
CA TYR A 80 -5.44 15.04 -15.82
C TYR A 80 -4.23 14.83 -14.90
N GLY A 81 -3.11 14.32 -15.41
CA GLY A 81 -1.92 14.01 -14.62
C GLY A 81 -2.12 12.85 -13.64
N THR A 82 -1.52 12.94 -12.45
CA THR A 82 -1.54 11.89 -11.40
C THR A 82 -2.73 12.01 -10.44
N ASN A 83 -3.86 12.57 -10.89
CA ASN A 83 -5.06 12.68 -10.06
C ASN A 83 -5.87 11.37 -10.02
N TRP A 84 -5.39 10.40 -9.24
CA TRP A 84 -5.97 9.06 -9.17
C TRP A 84 -7.41 9.01 -8.67
N LYS A 85 -7.87 10.01 -7.90
CA LYS A 85 -9.26 10.07 -7.43
C LYS A 85 -10.21 10.35 -8.58
N LEU A 86 -9.89 11.37 -9.39
CA LEU A 86 -10.69 11.74 -10.56
C LEU A 86 -10.65 10.66 -11.64
N ILE A 87 -9.45 10.15 -11.95
CA ILE A 87 -9.30 9.07 -12.93
C ILE A 87 -10.01 7.80 -12.44
N GLY A 88 -9.94 7.52 -11.13
CA GLY A 88 -10.65 6.41 -10.51
C GLY A 88 -12.16 6.50 -10.63
N SER A 89 -12.75 7.69 -10.44
CA SER A 89 -14.19 7.88 -10.65
C SER A 89 -14.61 7.69 -12.10
N LEU A 90 -13.78 8.13 -13.06
CA LEU A 90 -14.08 8.00 -14.49
C LEU A 90 -13.96 6.55 -14.98
N LEU A 91 -12.94 5.83 -14.50
CA LEU A 91 -12.68 4.43 -14.89
C LEU A 91 -13.34 3.41 -13.96
N LYS A 92 -14.19 3.85 -13.02
CA LYS A 92 -14.84 2.98 -12.01
C LYS A 92 -13.83 2.05 -11.33
N ARG A 93 -12.71 2.62 -10.87
CA ARG A 93 -11.57 1.89 -10.29
C ARG A 93 -11.03 2.60 -9.06
N THR A 94 -10.43 1.83 -8.15
CA THR A 94 -9.83 2.42 -6.96
C THR A 94 -8.59 3.24 -7.33
N PRO A 95 -8.39 4.41 -6.71
CA PRO A 95 -7.18 5.20 -6.89
C PRO A 95 -5.90 4.39 -6.64
N GLN A 96 -5.96 3.47 -5.67
CA GLN A 96 -4.84 2.60 -5.32
C GLN A 96 -4.50 1.61 -6.44
N SER A 97 -5.52 1.00 -7.06
CA SER A 97 -5.32 0.07 -8.18
C SER A 97 -4.67 0.78 -9.38
N LEU A 98 -5.15 1.98 -9.70
CA LEU A 98 -4.61 2.80 -10.78
C LEU A 98 -3.16 3.24 -10.52
N TYR A 99 -2.85 3.63 -9.29
CA TYR A 99 -1.47 3.96 -8.89
C TYR A 99 -0.55 2.73 -9.03
N HIS A 100 -0.97 1.55 -8.56
CA HIS A 100 -0.19 0.33 -8.72
C HIS A 100 0.01 -0.05 -10.20
N PHE A 101 -1.02 0.09 -11.02
CA PHE A 101 -0.95 -0.13 -12.45
C PHE A 101 0.07 0.81 -13.12
N TYR A 102 0.01 2.12 -12.81
CA TYR A 102 0.94 3.12 -13.32
C TYR A 102 2.41 2.78 -13.02
N ILE A 103 2.70 2.50 -11.75
CA ILE A 103 4.06 2.16 -11.32
C ILE A 103 4.55 0.87 -11.97
N HIS A 104 3.68 -0.15 -12.04
CA HIS A 104 4.02 -1.42 -12.69
C HIS A 104 4.37 -1.23 -14.17
N GLU A 105 3.53 -0.52 -14.91
CA GLU A 105 3.75 -0.28 -16.34
C GLU A 105 4.98 0.60 -16.60
N LYS A 106 5.22 1.61 -15.76
CA LYS A 106 6.44 2.42 -15.82
C LYS A 106 7.69 1.57 -15.60
N ASN A 107 7.67 0.68 -14.61
CA ASN A 107 8.78 -0.22 -14.33
C ASN A 107 8.99 -1.26 -15.44
N LYS A 108 7.91 -1.77 -16.06
CA LYS A 108 7.97 -2.71 -17.17
C LYS A 108 8.63 -2.12 -18.42
N LYS A 109 8.38 -0.82 -18.69
CA LYS A 109 8.99 -0.11 -19.84
C LYS A 109 10.44 0.31 -19.60
N ASN A 110 10.88 0.37 -18.34
CA ASN A 110 12.24 0.74 -18.01
C ASN A 110 13.20 -0.43 -18.34
N LYS A 111 13.98 -0.29 -19.41
CA LYS A 111 14.98 -1.30 -19.85
C LYS A 111 16.05 -1.57 -18.77
N ASN A 112 16.27 -0.62 -17.87
CA ASN A 112 17.21 -0.75 -16.76
C ASN A 112 16.60 -1.44 -15.54
N PHE A 113 15.30 -1.78 -15.57
CA PHE A 113 14.63 -2.48 -14.48
C PHE A 113 15.08 -3.93 -14.41
N GLN A 114 15.82 -4.28 -13.36
CA GLN A 114 16.44 -5.59 -13.23
C GLN A 114 15.61 -6.52 -12.34
N LYS A 115 15.24 -7.67 -12.91
CA LYS A 115 14.79 -8.85 -12.15
C LYS A 115 15.94 -9.73 -11.67
N LYS A 116 17.17 -9.45 -12.11
CA LYS A 116 18.39 -10.23 -11.84
C LYS A 116 18.93 -9.97 -10.42
N SER A 117 19.97 -10.72 -10.03
CA SER A 117 20.64 -10.60 -8.73
C SER A 117 21.06 -9.16 -8.42
N TRP A 118 21.15 -8.81 -7.13
CA TRP A 118 21.60 -7.50 -6.67
C TRP A 118 23.10 -7.34 -6.89
N PHE A 119 23.52 -6.23 -7.48
CA PHE A 119 24.94 -5.89 -7.54
C PHE A 119 25.41 -5.28 -6.21
N ASN A 120 26.71 -5.36 -5.94
CA ASN A 120 27.30 -4.82 -4.72
C ASN A 120 27.10 -3.29 -4.64
N ALA A 121 27.35 -2.56 -5.73
CA ALA A 121 27.11 -1.12 -5.80
C ALA A 121 25.64 -0.71 -5.54
N GLU A 122 24.67 -1.48 -6.05
CA GLU A 122 23.24 -1.25 -5.76
C GLU A 122 22.91 -1.48 -4.29
N THR A 123 23.57 -2.46 -3.68
CA THR A 123 23.38 -2.83 -2.28
C THR A 123 23.97 -1.77 -1.35
N GLU A 124 25.17 -1.27 -1.64
CA GLU A 124 25.81 -0.17 -0.91
C GLU A 124 24.98 1.12 -1.01
N MET A 125 24.49 1.45 -2.20
CA MET A 125 23.60 2.60 -2.41
C MET A 125 22.30 2.45 -1.60
N LEU A 126 21.71 1.26 -1.56
CA LEU A 126 20.53 0.98 -0.74
C LEU A 126 20.79 1.22 0.75
N ILE A 127 21.92 0.73 1.27
CA ILE A 127 22.30 0.92 2.68
C ILE A 127 22.44 2.41 2.98
N LYS A 128 23.20 3.15 2.15
CA LYS A 128 23.41 4.60 2.31
C LYS A 128 22.10 5.38 2.35
N LEU A 129 21.17 5.10 1.43
CA LEU A 129 19.89 5.82 1.36
C LEU A 129 18.96 5.51 2.53
N VAL A 130 19.03 4.27 3.04
CA VAL A 130 18.29 3.89 4.23
C VAL A 130 18.87 4.56 5.47
N ASP A 131 20.20 4.60 5.62
CA ASP A 131 20.88 5.29 6.72
C ASP A 131 20.59 6.79 6.72
N GLU A 132 20.62 7.43 5.54
CA GLU A 132 20.21 8.83 5.39
C GLU A 132 18.73 9.07 5.74
N SER A 133 17.87 8.07 5.54
CA SER A 133 16.46 8.16 5.95
C SER A 133 16.33 8.06 7.47
N PHE A 134 17.13 7.19 8.12
CA PHE A 134 17.19 7.07 9.57
C PHE A 134 17.76 8.32 10.25
N LYS A 135 18.85 8.90 9.71
CA LYS A 135 19.45 10.14 10.23
C LYS A 135 18.49 11.32 10.25
N ARG A 136 17.52 11.34 9.32
CA ARG A 136 16.46 12.35 9.25
C ARG A 136 15.33 12.12 10.24
N GLY A 137 15.31 11.00 10.98
CA GLY A 137 14.20 10.60 11.84
C GLY A 137 12.91 10.29 11.07
N ASP A 138 13.02 10.08 9.76
CA ASP A 138 11.88 9.96 8.86
C ASP A 138 11.52 8.49 8.66
N LYS A 139 10.22 8.18 8.56
CA LYS A 139 9.78 6.84 8.12
C LYS A 139 10.36 6.55 6.74
N ILE A 140 10.97 5.37 6.57
CA ILE A 140 11.60 4.98 5.30
C ILE A 140 10.58 5.02 4.15
N ARG A 141 10.76 5.97 3.23
CA ARG A 141 9.89 6.16 2.06
C ARG A 141 10.45 5.37 0.88
N TRP A 142 10.12 4.08 0.82
CA TRP A 142 10.62 3.16 -0.23
C TRP A 142 10.44 3.65 -1.66
N ASN A 143 9.35 4.37 -1.95
CA ASN A 143 9.11 4.95 -3.29
C ASN A 143 10.23 5.94 -3.67
N LYS A 144 10.67 6.80 -2.74
CA LYS A 144 11.76 7.75 -2.98
C LYS A 144 13.10 7.04 -3.15
N ILE A 145 13.34 5.97 -2.38
CA ILE A 145 14.57 5.19 -2.49
C ILE A 145 14.65 4.52 -3.88
N SER A 146 13.56 3.91 -4.34
CA SER A 146 13.53 3.30 -5.68
C SER A 146 13.63 4.30 -6.83
N GLU A 147 13.26 5.56 -6.61
CA GLU A 147 13.46 6.61 -7.63
C GLU A 147 14.96 6.89 -7.83
N GLN A 148 15.77 6.73 -6.78
CA GLN A 148 17.22 6.88 -6.87
C GLN A 148 17.91 5.61 -7.34
N ILE A 149 17.42 4.44 -6.92
CA ILE A 149 17.85 3.13 -7.43
C ILE A 149 16.95 2.73 -8.59
N VAL A 150 17.11 3.43 -9.72
CA VAL A 150 16.26 3.37 -10.92
C VAL A 150 16.02 1.94 -11.43
N SER A 151 16.95 1.01 -11.15
CA SER A 151 16.90 -0.38 -11.56
C SER A 151 15.97 -1.26 -10.71
N ARG A 152 15.48 -0.80 -9.55
CA ARG A 152 14.74 -1.61 -8.57
C ARG A 152 13.43 -0.98 -8.15
N SER A 153 12.42 -1.81 -7.93
CA SER A 153 11.12 -1.37 -7.42
C SER A 153 11.17 -1.11 -5.91
N PRO A 154 10.26 -0.27 -5.37
CA PRO A 154 10.18 -0.03 -3.93
C PRO A 154 10.06 -1.33 -3.11
N MET A 155 9.31 -2.31 -3.63
CA MET A 155 9.12 -3.61 -2.97
C MET A 155 10.42 -4.42 -2.94
N GLN A 156 11.19 -4.43 -4.04
CA GLN A 156 12.49 -5.11 -4.09
C GLN A 156 13.48 -4.47 -3.11
N CYS A 157 13.56 -3.14 -3.06
CA CYS A 157 14.40 -2.42 -2.10
C CYS A 157 14.04 -2.79 -0.65
N ARG A 158 12.75 -2.78 -0.31
CA ARG A 158 12.27 -3.18 1.03
C ARG A 158 12.64 -4.63 1.36
N GLN A 159 12.43 -5.55 0.41
CA GLN A 159 12.72 -6.97 0.61
C GLN A 159 14.22 -7.22 0.78
N LYS A 160 15.07 -6.58 -0.04
CA LYS A 160 16.52 -6.69 0.08
C LYS A 160 17.01 -6.14 1.41
N TRP A 161 16.50 -4.99 1.85
CA TRP A 161 16.83 -4.44 3.17
C TRP A 161 16.44 -5.38 4.32
N TRP A 162 15.27 -6.02 4.24
CA TRP A 162 14.88 -7.02 5.23
C TRP A 162 15.86 -8.20 5.29
N TRP A 163 16.32 -8.69 4.13
CA TRP A 163 17.36 -9.73 4.07
C TRP A 163 18.69 -9.28 4.65
N ILE A 164 19.13 -8.05 4.35
CA ILE A 164 20.37 -7.48 4.90
C ILE A 164 20.28 -7.40 6.43
N LYS A 165 19.17 -6.87 6.96
CA LYS A 165 18.94 -6.84 8.42
C LYS A 165 18.96 -8.22 9.04
N LYS A 166 18.32 -9.19 8.39
CA LYS A 166 18.29 -10.57 8.87
C LYS A 166 19.71 -11.16 8.92
N GLN A 167 20.50 -10.97 7.87
CA GLN A 167 21.90 -11.42 7.84
C GLN A 167 22.75 -10.76 8.93
N ILE A 168 22.58 -9.45 9.16
CA ILE A 168 23.26 -8.76 10.27
C ILE A 168 22.84 -9.34 11.62
N LEU A 169 21.55 -9.63 11.82
CA LEU A 169 21.03 -10.21 13.05
C LEU A 169 21.55 -11.64 13.26
N ASP A 170 21.52 -12.47 12.23
CA ASP A 170 21.98 -13.86 12.27
C ASP A 170 23.52 -13.90 12.51
N ASN A 171 24.29 -13.02 11.86
CA ASN A 171 25.73 -12.88 12.08
C ASN A 171 26.05 -12.32 13.48
N SER A 172 25.24 -11.40 14.01
CA SER A 172 25.39 -10.89 15.39
C SER A 172 25.11 -11.96 16.44
N THR A 173 24.27 -12.94 16.10
CA THR A 173 23.96 -14.08 16.97
C THR A 173 25.06 -15.15 16.92
N SER A 174 25.80 -15.25 15.81
CA SER A 174 26.97 -16.14 15.67
C SER A 174 28.28 -15.53 16.22
N LEU A 175 28.35 -14.20 16.39
CA LEU A 175 29.48 -13.45 16.96
C LEU A 175 29.33 -13.22 18.48
N CYS A 176 28.79 -14.22 19.21
CA CYS A 176 28.95 -14.29 20.66
C CYS A 176 30.40 -14.69 20.99
N SER A 177 31.33 -13.79 20.68
CA SER A 177 32.71 -13.70 21.16
C SER A 177 33.26 -12.33 20.71
N ASN A 178 33.07 -11.37 21.59
CA ASN A 178 33.84 -10.14 21.77
C ASN A 178 33.59 -8.93 20.82
N GLU A 179 33.28 -7.81 21.50
CA GLU A 179 33.35 -6.38 21.10
C GLU A 179 32.36 -5.83 20.05
N ASN A 180 31.84 -6.62 19.10
CA ASN A 180 30.95 -6.07 18.05
C ASN A 180 29.45 -5.99 18.41
N ALA A 181 29.03 -6.56 19.54
CA ALA A 181 27.62 -6.57 19.97
C ALA A 181 27.13 -5.19 20.45
N GLU A 182 28.01 -4.33 20.95
CA GLU A 182 27.65 -3.00 21.46
C GLU A 182 27.39 -1.99 20.33
N VAL A 183 28.18 -2.06 19.25
CA VAL A 183 28.00 -1.21 18.06
C VAL A 183 26.66 -1.51 17.38
N ILE A 184 26.29 -2.79 17.30
CA ILE A 184 24.99 -3.22 16.73
C ILE A 184 23.85 -2.79 17.66
N LYS A 185 23.98 -2.92 19.00
CA LYS A 185 22.98 -2.41 19.95
C LYS A 185 22.81 -0.89 19.87
N GLN A 186 23.88 -0.11 19.66
CA GLN A 186 23.83 1.35 19.48
C GLN A 186 23.14 1.77 18.18
N LEU A 187 23.36 1.05 17.07
CA LEU A 187 22.62 1.30 15.82
C LEU A 187 21.14 0.93 15.95
N TYR A 188 20.82 -0.12 16.73
CA TYR A 188 19.44 -0.54 16.98
C TYR A 188 18.68 0.39 17.93
N SER A 189 19.31 0.96 18.97
CA SER A 189 18.66 1.90 19.90
C SER A 189 18.26 3.22 19.23
N GLN A 190 19.00 3.64 18.20
CA GLN A 190 18.67 4.82 17.39
C GLN A 190 17.58 4.55 16.33
N SER A 191 17.26 3.28 16.05
CA SER A 191 16.27 2.88 15.03
C SER A 191 14.85 2.64 15.56
N LYS A 192 14.61 2.91 16.84
CA LYS A 192 13.38 2.58 17.56
C LYS A 192 12.52 3.81 17.88
N PHE A 193 12.11 4.58 16.86
CA PHE A 193 10.98 5.52 16.92
C PHE A 193 10.28 5.62 15.55
#